data_AF-M4FHB2-F1
#
_entry.id   AF-M4FHB2-F1
#
_cell.length_a   1.000
_cell.length_b   1.000
_cell.length_c   1.000
_cell.angle_alpha   90.00
_cell.angle_beta   90.00
_cell.angle_gamma   90.00
#
_symmetry.space_group_name_H-M   'P 1'
#
loop_
_entity.id
_entity.type
_entity.pdbx_description
1 polymer ?
#
loop_
_entity_poly.entity_id
_entity_poly.type
_entity_poly.pdbx_seq_one_letter_code
_entity_poly.pdbx_strand_id
1 'polypeptide(L)'
;MVLFANGVKGMALNLENENVGIVVFGGDTAIKEGDLVKRTGSIVDVPAGKAMLGRVVDAMGVPIDGRGALSDHEQRRVEVTFVRMARRGSLFLFLVPPS
;
A
#
# COMPACT_ATOMS: atom_id res chain seq x y z
N MET A 1 -8.10 5.09 -3.12
CA MET A 1 -8.08 3.68 -3.57
C MET A 1 -9.42 3.29 -4.17
N VAL A 2 -9.39 2.49 -5.24
CA VAL A 2 -10.56 1.99 -5.95
C VAL A 2 -10.56 0.45 -5.97
N LEU A 3 -11.75 -0.12 -6.12
CA LEU A 3 -11.98 -1.56 -6.20
C LEU A 3 -12.76 -1.86 -7.47
N PHE A 4 -12.20 -2.73 -8.30
CA PHE A 4 -12.85 -3.25 -9.49
C PHE A 4 -13.84 -4.36 -9.12
N ALA A 5 -14.84 -4.61 -9.98
CA ALA A 5 -15.86 -5.64 -9.76
C ALA A 5 -15.29 -7.05 -9.52
N ASN A 6 -14.13 -7.35 -10.12
CA ASN A 6 -13.39 -8.60 -9.96
C ASN A 6 -12.55 -8.67 -8.65
N GLY A 7 -12.60 -7.64 -7.80
CA GLY A 7 -11.87 -7.57 -6.54
C GLY A 7 -10.44 -7.03 -6.66
N VAL A 8 -9.95 -6.74 -7.86
CA VAL A 8 -8.65 -6.09 -8.07
C VAL A 8 -8.70 -4.67 -7.48
N LYS A 9 -7.62 -4.26 -6.83
CA LYS A 9 -7.49 -2.92 -6.25
C LYS A 9 -6.70 -2.02 -7.17
N GLY A 10 -6.91 -0.72 -7.06
CA GLY A 10 -6.12 0.27 -7.77
C GLY A 10 -6.03 1.61 -7.07
N MET A 11 -5.15 2.46 -7.57
CA MET A 11 -4.98 3.83 -7.12
C MET A 11 -5.26 4.78 -8.29
N ALA A 12 -6.22 5.68 -8.08
CA ALA A 12 -6.43 6.79 -9.00
C ALA A 12 -5.25 7.78 -8.86
N LEU A 13 -4.61 8.09 -9.97
CA LEU A 13 -3.47 9.01 -10.05
C LEU A 13 -3.81 10.30 -10.79
N ASN A 14 -4.43 10.18 -11.97
CA ASN A 14 -4.80 11.33 -12.79
C ASN A 14 -6.31 11.50 -12.76
N LEU A 15 -6.77 12.73 -12.52
CA LEU A 15 -8.18 13.08 -12.47
C LEU A 15 -8.43 14.15 -13.52
N GLU A 16 -8.98 13.75 -14.66
CA GLU A 16 -9.41 14.67 -15.71
C GLU A 16 -10.92 14.84 -15.66
N ASN A 17 -11.43 15.80 -16.43
CA ASN A 17 -12.84 16.14 -16.40
C ASN A 17 -13.74 15.00 -16.91
N GLU A 18 -13.20 14.18 -17.82
CA GLU A 18 -13.93 13.11 -18.52
C GLU A 18 -13.38 11.72 -18.23
N ASN A 19 -12.16 11.62 -17.68
CA ASN A 19 -11.51 10.35 -17.42
C ASN A 19 -10.73 10.37 -16.10
N VAL A 20 -10.47 9.17 -15.57
CA VAL A 20 -9.64 8.99 -14.38
C VAL A 20 -8.61 7.90 -14.67
N GLY A 21 -7.34 8.26 -14.60
CA GLY A 21 -6.23 7.33 -14.73
C GLY A 21 -6.02 6.53 -13.45
N ILE A 22 -6.16 5.21 -13.52
CA ILE A 22 -5.99 4.29 -12.39
C ILE A 22 -4.80 3.37 -12.65
N VAL A 23 -3.89 3.29 -11.69
CA VAL A 23 -2.87 2.24 -11.64
C VAL A 23 -3.45 1.03 -10.92
N VAL A 24 -3.37 -0.13 -11.56
CA VAL A 24 -3.91 -1.39 -11.08
C VAL A 24 -2.88 -2.13 -10.22
N PHE A 25 -3.31 -2.64 -9.08
CA PHE A 25 -2.50 -3.45 -8.17
C PHE A 25 -2.87 -4.93 -8.35
N GLY A 26 -2.23 -5.59 -9.31
CA GLY A 26 -2.47 -7.00 -9.64
C GLY A 26 -2.56 -7.22 -11.15
N GLY A 27 -3.12 -8.36 -11.54
CA GLY A 27 -3.35 -8.70 -12.94
C GLY A 27 -4.48 -7.88 -13.56
N ASP A 28 -4.22 -7.35 -14.75
CA ASP A 28 -5.14 -6.57 -15.58
C ASP A 28 -6.00 -7.44 -16.50
N THR A 29 -5.58 -8.67 -16.79
CA THR A 29 -6.29 -9.62 -17.68
C THR A 29 -7.78 -9.84 -17.40
N ALA A 30 -8.21 -9.65 -16.15
CA ALA A 30 -9.60 -9.82 -15.72
C ALA A 30 -10.41 -8.50 -15.73
N ILE A 31 -9.82 -7.38 -16.11
CA ILE A 31 -10.46 -6.07 -16.19
C ILE A 31 -10.90 -5.83 -17.63
N LYS A 32 -12.17 -5.45 -17.81
CA LYS A 32 -12.75 -5.18 -19.13
C LYS A 32 -13.38 -3.79 -19.18
N GLU A 33 -13.50 -3.27 -20.39
CA GLU A 33 -14.26 -2.06 -20.64
C GLU A 33 -15.71 -2.22 -20.16
N GLY A 34 -16.24 -1.19 -19.50
CA GLY A 34 -17.57 -1.21 -18.89
C GLY A 34 -17.64 -1.81 -17.49
N ASP A 35 -16.54 -2.37 -16.95
CA ASP A 35 -16.52 -2.86 -15.58
C ASP A 35 -16.79 -1.75 -14.56
N LEU A 36 -17.62 -2.07 -13.57
CA LEU A 36 -17.90 -1.16 -12.47
C LEU A 36 -16.69 -1.03 -11.55
N VAL A 37 -16.25 0.22 -11.37
CA VAL A 37 -15.20 0.59 -10.42
C VAL A 37 -15.80 1.38 -9.27
N LYS A 38 -15.51 0.97 -8.04
CA LYS A 38 -16.02 1.61 -6.83
C LYS A 38 -14.90 2.31 -6.08
N ARG A 39 -15.15 3.54 -5.62
CA ARG A 39 -14.26 4.21 -4.66
C ARG A 39 -14.42 3.54 -3.29
N THR A 40 -13.30 3.28 -2.63
CA THR A 40 -13.30 2.70 -1.27
C THR A 40 -13.38 3.77 -0.18
N GLY A 41 -13.13 5.04 -0.51
CA GLY A 41 -13.05 6.14 0.46
C GLY A 41 -11.73 6.18 1.24
N SER A 42 -10.91 5.13 1.15
CA SER A 42 -9.60 5.07 1.79
C SER A 42 -8.48 5.48 0.83
N ILE A 43 -7.41 6.01 1.41
CA ILE A 43 -6.12 6.21 0.73
C ILE A 43 -5.42 4.84 0.66
N VAL A 44 -4.32 4.74 -0.09
CA VAL A 44 -3.51 3.52 -0.09
C VAL A 44 -2.85 3.35 1.29
N ASP A 45 -3.37 2.38 2.04
CA ASP A 45 -2.89 1.96 3.35
C ASP A 45 -2.38 0.51 3.26
N VAL A 46 -1.33 0.22 4.03
CA VAL A 46 -0.74 -1.11 4.15
C VAL A 46 -0.56 -1.49 5.62
N PRO A 47 -0.59 -2.78 5.97
CA PRO A 47 -0.30 -3.24 7.31
C PRO A 47 1.14 -2.93 7.70
N ALA A 48 1.33 -2.37 8.89
CA ALA A 48 2.61 -2.08 9.49
C ALA A 48 2.63 -2.53 10.95
N GLY A 49 3.83 -2.82 11.46
CA GLY A 49 4.04 -3.21 12.85
C GLY A 49 4.89 -4.47 13.00
N LYS A 50 5.05 -4.91 14.25
CA LYS A 50 5.89 -6.08 14.59
C LYS A 50 5.39 -7.38 13.96
N ALA A 51 4.09 -7.48 13.70
CA ALA A 51 3.47 -8.62 13.03
C ALA A 51 4.05 -8.94 11.64
N MET A 52 4.68 -7.96 10.99
CA MET A 52 5.31 -8.11 9.67
C MET A 52 6.69 -8.76 9.73
N LEU A 53 7.34 -8.80 10.91
CA LEU A 53 8.71 -9.28 11.04
C LEU A 53 8.82 -10.76 10.69
N GLY A 54 9.72 -11.10 9.77
CA GLY A 54 9.95 -12.47 9.31
C GLY A 54 8.85 -13.04 8.42
N ARG A 55 7.89 -12.21 7.97
CA ARG A 55 6.88 -12.58 6.98
C ARG A 55 7.34 -12.22 5.58
N VAL A 56 6.81 -12.93 4.57
CA VAL A 56 6.94 -12.52 3.15
C VAL A 56 5.58 -12.01 2.69
N VAL A 57 5.55 -10.76 2.25
CA VAL A 57 4.32 -10.06 1.84
C VAL A 57 4.49 -9.45 0.45
N ASP A 58 3.38 -9.22 -0.24
CA ASP A 58 3.36 -8.45 -1.48
C ASP A 58 3.41 -6.92 -1.22
N ALA A 59 3.34 -6.12 -2.28
CA ALA A 59 3.38 -4.67 -2.20
C ALA A 59 2.19 -4.04 -1.46
N MET A 60 1.08 -4.77 -1.31
CA MET A 60 -0.11 -4.35 -0.54
C MET A 60 -0.08 -4.87 0.91
N GLY A 61 0.98 -5.57 1.30
CA GLY A 61 1.14 -6.17 2.62
C GLY A 61 0.32 -7.46 2.80
N VAL A 62 -0.14 -8.09 1.73
CA VAL A 62 -0.81 -9.39 1.78
C VAL A 62 0.24 -10.50 1.94
N PRO A 63 0.14 -11.37 2.95
CA PRO A 63 1.09 -12.47 3.12
C PRO A 63 1.03 -13.48 1.98
N ILE A 64 2.21 -13.80 1.43
CA ILE A 64 2.39 -14.80 0.37
C ILE A 64 3.24 -15.99 0.84
N ASP A 65 3.58 -16.02 2.13
CA ASP A 65 4.38 -17.08 2.77
C ASP A 65 3.57 -18.31 3.20
N GLY A 66 2.25 -18.33 2.99
CA GLY A 66 1.37 -19.44 3.37
C GLY A 66 1.15 -19.60 4.88
N ARG A 67 1.64 -18.68 5.72
CA ARG A 67 1.55 -18.78 7.20
C ARG A 67 0.26 -18.19 7.78
N GLY A 68 -0.77 -17.99 6.95
CA GLY A 68 -2.05 -17.38 7.34
C GLY A 68 -2.01 -15.84 7.41
N ALA A 69 -3.09 -15.24 7.93
CA ALA A 69 -3.24 -13.79 8.00
C ALA A 69 -2.29 -13.15 9.05
N LEU A 70 -2.06 -11.83 8.92
CA LEU A 70 -1.30 -11.05 9.91
C LEU A 70 -2.20 -10.71 11.11
N SER A 71 -1.79 -11.11 12.31
CA SER A 71 -2.43 -10.70 13.57
C SER A 71 -1.80 -9.43 14.12
N ASP A 72 -2.61 -8.52 14.69
CA ASP A 72 -2.12 -7.36 15.46
C ASP A 72 -1.19 -6.42 14.66
N HIS A 73 -1.75 -5.81 13.61
CA HIS A 73 -1.09 -4.81 12.79
C HIS A 73 -1.92 -3.52 12.75
N GLU A 74 -1.25 -2.39 12.57
CA GLU A 74 -1.90 -1.12 12.30
C GLU A 74 -1.87 -0.83 10.79
N GLN A 75 -2.93 -0.22 10.27
CA GLN A 75 -2.94 0.28 8.90
C GLN A 75 -2.22 1.62 8.86
N ARG A 76 -1.17 1.71 8.05
CA ARG A 76 -0.44 2.97 7.82
C ARG A 76 -0.54 3.39 6.37
N ARG A 77 -0.67 4.70 6.17
CA ARG A 77 -0.58 5.32 4.84
C ARG A 77 0.79 5.05 4.24
N VAL A 78 0.80 4.67 2.97
CA VAL A 78 2.05 4.53 2.20
C VAL A 78 2.67 5.89 1.93
N GLU A 79 1.83 6.89 1.64
CA GLU A 79 2.27 8.26 1.41
C GLU A 79 2.20 9.06 2.72
N VAL A 80 3.37 9.30 3.31
CA VAL A 80 3.54 10.12 4.51
C VAL A 80 4.55 11.22 4.23
N THR A 81 4.21 12.46 4.56
CA THR A 81 5.13 13.58 4.42
C THR A 81 6.33 13.38 5.35
N PHE A 82 7.51 13.72 4.85
CA PHE A 82 8.73 13.62 5.63
C PHE A 82 8.68 14.52 6.88
N VAL A 83 9.37 14.10 7.94
CA VAL A 83 9.48 14.88 9.17
C VAL A 83 10.10 16.27 8.92
N ARG A 84 9.41 17.32 9.38
CA ARG A 84 9.87 18.71 9.26
C ARG A 84 11.29 18.86 9.81
N MET A 85 12.13 19.70 9.17
CA MET A 85 13.53 19.91 9.58
C MET A 85 13.68 20.27 11.05
N ALA A 86 12.82 21.15 11.59
CA ALA A 86 12.82 21.52 13.00
C ALA A 86 12.55 20.35 13.98
N ARG A 87 12.05 19.21 13.49
CA ARG A 87 11.82 17.97 14.25
C ARG A 87 12.86 16.89 13.96
N ARG A 88 13.88 17.18 13.15
CA ARG A 88 15.02 16.28 12.93
C ARG A 88 16.07 16.54 14.01
N GLY A 89 16.59 15.48 14.62
CA GLY A 89 17.74 15.55 15.51
C GLY A 89 19.05 15.28 14.75
N SER A 90 20.18 15.69 15.34
CA SER A 90 21.50 15.31 14.87
C SER A 90 21.71 13.81 15.07
N LEU A 91 22.19 13.11 14.03
CA LEU A 91 22.55 11.71 14.13
C LEU A 91 24.00 11.60 14.62
N PHE A 92 24.20 11.04 15.82
CA PHE A 92 25.53 10.72 16.37
C PHE A 92 25.77 9.22 16.52
N LEU A 93 24.80 8.39 16.08
CA LEU A 93 24.87 6.94 16.15
C LEU A 93 25.47 6.37 14.87
N PHE A 94 26.49 5.53 15.01
CA PHE A 94 27.02 4.72 13.91
C PHE A 94 26.25 3.41 13.84
N LEU A 95 25.65 3.11 12.68
CA LEU A 95 25.10 1.80 12.38
C LEU A 95 26.26 0.86 12.05
N VAL A 96 26.62 0.01 13.02
CA VAL A 96 27.57 -1.09 12.78
C VAL A 96 26.80 -2.22 12.10
N PRO A 97 27.21 -2.66 10.90
CA PRO A 97 26.54 -3.79 10.25
C PRO A 97 26.78 -5.06 11.08
N PRO A 98 25.73 -5.87 11.33
CA PRO A 98 25.91 -7.18 11.93
C PRO A 98 26.71 -8.08 10.96
N SER A 99 27.68 -8.80 11.51
CA SER A 99 28.51 -9.84 10.87
C SER A 99 27.70 -11.08 10.51
#